data_AF-A0A3E0VJL3-F1
#
_entry.id   AF-A0A3E0VJL3-F1
#
_cell.length_a   1.000
_cell.length_b   1.000
_cell.length_c   1.000
_cell.angle_alpha   90.00
_cell.angle_beta   90.00
_cell.angle_gamma   90.00
#
_symmetry.space_group_name_H-M   'P 1'
#
loop_
_entity.id
_entity.type
_entity.pdbx_description
1 polymer ?
#
loop_
_entity_poly.entity_id
_entity_poly.type
_entity_poly.pdbx_seq_one_letter_code
_entity_poly.pdbx_strand_id
1 'polypeptide(L)'
;MLASRTSATTSNPWAEAAYAVPLRVDRSRAPLYRLANVGHEPLEGLTFSLLGSGVMNTGTPRRLDVGATLEVTIRGEDLARRSVLVVRWFRPTGEEYLWRVSF
;
A
#
# COMPACT_ATOMS: atom_id res chain seq x y z
N MET A 1 48.75 12.94 -21.58
CA MET A 1 48.07 13.76 -20.56
C MET A 1 46.56 13.64 -20.81
N LEU A 2 45.89 12.66 -20.21
CA LEU A 2 44.45 12.39 -20.41
C LEU A 2 43.65 13.09 -19.30
N ALA A 3 42.73 13.97 -19.68
CA ALA A 3 41.87 14.69 -18.75
C ALA A 3 40.78 13.75 -18.21
N SER A 4 40.82 13.50 -16.90
CA SER A 4 39.74 12.83 -16.16
C SER A 4 38.49 13.71 -16.20
N ARG A 5 37.40 13.23 -16.82
CA ARG A 5 36.08 13.83 -16.67
C ARG A 5 35.55 13.45 -15.28
N THR A 6 35.61 14.40 -14.36
CA THR A 6 34.87 14.32 -13.10
C THR A 6 33.38 14.42 -13.42
N SER A 7 32.65 13.31 -13.34
CA SER A 7 31.19 13.32 -13.39
C SER A 7 30.67 14.03 -12.14
N ALA A 8 30.11 15.22 -12.31
CA ALA A 8 29.35 15.89 -11.26
C ALA A 8 28.05 15.10 -11.04
N THR A 9 27.87 14.53 -9.85
CA THR A 9 26.60 13.98 -9.40
C THR A 9 25.63 15.14 -9.21
N THR A 10 24.72 15.35 -10.16
CA THR A 10 23.60 16.27 -9.98
C THR A 10 22.63 15.65 -8.98
N SER A 11 22.75 15.98 -7.69
CA SER A 11 21.71 15.66 -6.71
C SER A 11 20.50 16.51 -7.02
N ASN A 12 19.42 15.89 -7.48
CA ASN A 12 18.14 16.58 -7.66
C ASN A 12 17.60 16.97 -6.27
N PRO A 13 17.53 18.27 -5.92
CA PRO A 13 17.06 18.70 -4.60
C PRO A 13 15.56 18.42 -4.37
N TRP A 14 14.84 18.01 -5.42
CA TRP A 14 13.44 17.56 -5.37
C TRP A 14 13.29 16.03 -5.52
N ALA A 15 14.38 15.26 -5.52
CA ALA A 15 14.28 13.80 -5.47
C ALA A 15 13.96 13.37 -4.03
N GLU A 16 12.70 13.50 -3.64
CA GLU A 16 12.21 12.81 -2.45
C GLU A 16 12.38 11.30 -2.62
N ALA A 17 12.87 10.63 -1.57
CA ALA A 17 13.02 9.19 -1.61
C ALA A 17 11.65 8.55 -1.83
N ALA A 18 11.56 7.62 -2.80
CA ALA A 18 10.33 6.90 -3.07
C ALA A 18 9.80 6.24 -1.79
N TYR A 19 8.54 6.49 -1.47
CA TYR A 19 7.92 5.91 -0.29
C TYR A 19 7.69 4.41 -0.50
N ALA A 20 8.34 3.59 0.33
CA ALA A 20 8.11 2.16 0.33
C ALA A 20 6.71 1.84 0.86
N VAL A 21 5.98 0.96 0.20
CA VAL A 21 4.66 0.51 0.66
C VAL A 21 4.81 -0.20 2.02
N PRO A 22 4.25 0.33 3.12
CA PRO A 22 4.48 -0.18 4.48
C PRO A 22 3.53 -1.34 4.84
N LEU A 23 2.94 -2.00 3.85
CA LEU A 23 1.86 -2.96 4.04
C LEU A 23 2.25 -4.34 3.48
N ARG A 24 1.98 -5.37 4.27
CA ARG A 24 2.03 -6.77 3.82
C ARG A 24 0.64 -7.36 3.81
N VAL A 25 0.30 -8.08 2.74
CA VAL A 25 -0.97 -8.81 2.61
C VAL A 25 -0.73 -10.30 2.85
N ASP A 26 -1.42 -10.86 3.83
CA ASP A 26 -1.55 -12.30 4.02
C ASP A 26 -2.84 -12.79 3.37
N ARG A 27 -2.69 -13.74 2.45
CA ARG A 27 -3.76 -14.34 1.63
C ARG A 27 -4.05 -15.79 2.02
N SER A 28 -3.32 -16.35 2.99
CA SER A 28 -3.37 -17.78 3.32
C SER A 28 -4.74 -18.24 3.84
N ARG A 29 -5.58 -17.31 4.31
CA ARG A 29 -6.90 -17.55 4.90
C ARG A 29 -8.05 -17.01 4.06
N ALA A 30 -7.85 -16.81 2.75
CA ALA A 30 -8.92 -16.37 1.84
C ALA A 30 -10.21 -17.18 2.05
N PRO A 31 -11.40 -16.54 2.13
CA PRO A 31 -11.70 -15.17 1.72
C PRO A 31 -11.40 -14.08 2.78
N LEU A 32 -10.79 -14.42 3.91
CA LEU A 32 -10.33 -13.46 4.92
C LEU A 32 -8.88 -13.06 4.63
N TYR A 33 -8.70 -11.80 4.24
CA TYR A 33 -7.38 -11.22 3.95
C TYR A 33 -6.93 -10.38 5.13
N ARG A 34 -5.65 -10.48 5.49
CA ARG A 34 -5.07 -9.71 6.60
C ARG A 34 -4.01 -8.77 6.06
N LEU A 35 -4.15 -7.49 6.36
CA LEU A 35 -3.13 -6.48 6.12
C LEU A 35 -2.37 -6.20 7.40
N ALA A 36 -1.05 -6.13 7.31
CA ALA A 36 -0.18 -5.77 8.41
C ALA A 36 0.64 -4.53 8.06
N ASN A 37 0.68 -3.55 8.97
CA ASN A 37 1.63 -2.46 8.88
C ASN A 37 3.02 -2.96 9.30
N VAL A 38 3.92 -3.11 8.33
CA VAL A 38 5.30 -3.54 8.51
C VAL A 38 6.29 -2.38 8.37
N GLY A 39 5.79 -1.15 8.26
CA GLY A 39 6.58 0.07 8.19
C GLY A 39 7.04 0.55 9.56
N HIS A 40 7.37 1.84 9.64
CA HIS A 40 7.96 2.48 10.83
C HIS A 40 7.09 3.60 11.40
N GLU A 41 5.93 3.85 10.81
CA GLU A 41 5.00 4.91 11.17
C GLU A 41 3.55 4.40 11.10
N PRO A 42 2.61 4.99 11.87
CA PRO A 42 1.19 4.65 11.77
C PRO A 42 0.62 5.12 10.43
N LEU A 43 -0.37 4.39 9.92
CA LEU A 43 -1.11 4.76 8.71
C LEU A 43 -2.46 5.34 9.11
N GLU A 44 -2.75 6.56 8.66
CA GLU A 44 -4.00 7.25 8.96
C GLU A 44 -5.01 7.09 7.83
N GLY A 45 -6.31 7.09 8.19
CA GLY A 45 -7.38 7.09 7.21
C GLY A 45 -7.38 5.90 6.24
N LEU A 46 -6.86 4.75 6.67
CA LEU A 46 -6.75 3.53 5.88
C LEU A 46 -8.14 3.11 5.38
N THR A 47 -8.28 2.99 4.07
CA THR A 47 -9.52 2.64 3.37
C THR A 47 -9.26 1.61 2.28
N PHE A 48 -10.32 0.88 1.92
CA PHE A 48 -10.29 -0.18 0.92
C PHE A 48 -11.34 0.08 -0.13
N SER A 49 -10.96 -0.03 -1.39
CA SER A 49 -11.87 0.00 -2.53
C SER A 49 -11.68 -1.25 -3.36
N LEU A 50 -12.76 -1.97 -3.65
CA LEU A 50 -12.74 -3.13 -4.53
C LEU A 50 -13.27 -2.72 -5.90
N LEU A 51 -12.45 -2.92 -6.94
CA LEU A 51 -12.83 -2.71 -8.33
C LEU A 51 -13.02 -4.06 -9.00
N GLY A 52 -14.15 -4.30 -9.67
CA GLY A 52 -14.42 -5.54 -10.40
C GLY A 52 -15.60 -6.34 -9.86
N SER A 53 -15.60 -7.65 -10.12
CA SER A 53 -16.75 -8.55 -9.88
C SER A 53 -16.87 -9.14 -8.47
N GLY A 54 -16.00 -8.76 -7.53
CA GLY A 54 -16.07 -9.21 -6.14
C GLY A 54 -16.94 -8.32 -5.25
N VAL A 55 -17.15 -8.76 -4.02
CA VAL A 55 -17.82 -8.03 -2.94
C VAL A 55 -16.93 -7.96 -1.71
N MET A 56 -16.99 -6.83 -1.02
CA MET A 56 -16.20 -6.54 0.17
C MET A 56 -17.08 -5.85 1.21
N ASN A 57 -16.85 -6.11 2.49
CA ASN A 57 -17.50 -5.36 3.55
C ASN A 57 -17.05 -3.89 3.52
N THR A 58 -18.01 -2.97 3.58
CA THR A 58 -17.70 -1.55 3.75
C THR A 58 -17.22 -1.30 5.18
N GLY A 59 -16.38 -0.28 5.35
CA GLY A 59 -15.87 0.11 6.65
C GLY A 59 -15.52 1.58 6.68
N THR A 60 -15.51 2.16 7.88
CA THR A 60 -15.01 3.51 8.09
C THR A 60 -13.49 3.55 7.91
N PRO A 61 -12.92 4.71 7.56
CA PRO A 61 -11.46 4.90 7.61
C PRO A 61 -10.90 4.49 8.97
N ARG A 62 -9.74 3.84 8.98
CA ARG A 62 -9.12 3.35 10.23
C ARG A 62 -7.68 3.80 10.33
N ARG A 63 -7.22 4.02 11.55
CA ARG A 63 -5.78 4.09 11.84
C ARG A 63 -5.23 2.66 11.94
N LEU A 64 -4.03 2.44 11.42
CA LEU A 64 -3.30 1.19 11.55
C LEU A 64 -1.91 1.45 12.13
N ASP A 65 -1.75 1.18 13.43
CA ASP A 65 -0.47 1.34 14.12
C ASP A 65 0.60 0.35 13.61
N VAL A 66 1.86 0.66 13.87
CA VAL A 66 3.01 -0.17 13.48
C VAL A 66 2.89 -1.57 14.10
N GLY A 67 3.04 -2.61 13.28
CA GLY A 67 2.89 -4.01 13.70
C GLY A 67 1.44 -4.47 13.87
N ALA A 68 0.47 -3.54 13.89
CA ALA A 68 -0.94 -3.89 13.98
C ALA A 68 -1.46 -4.46 12.65
N THR A 69 -2.57 -5.17 12.74
CA THR A 69 -3.17 -5.84 11.59
C THR A 69 -4.66 -5.61 11.50
N LEU A 70 -5.15 -5.54 10.27
CA LEU A 70 -6.56 -5.37 9.95
C LEU A 70 -7.02 -6.48 9.03
N GLU A 71 -8.22 -6.98 9.27
CA GLU A 71 -8.84 -8.01 8.45
C GLU A 71 -9.90 -7.42 7.53
N VAL A 72 -9.94 -7.91 6.29
CA VAL A 72 -10.98 -7.58 5.31
C VAL A 72 -11.47 -8.86 4.66
N THR A 73 -12.79 -9.00 4.51
CA THR A 73 -13.36 -10.19 3.86
C THR A 73 -13.78 -9.83 2.44
N ILE A 74 -13.21 -10.53 1.47
CA ILE A 74 -13.48 -10.30 0.05
C ILE A 74 -13.93 -11.62 -0.58
N ARG A 75 -15.10 -11.60 -1.21
CA ARG A 75 -15.69 -12.77 -1.86
C ARG A 75 -15.95 -12.47 -3.32
N GLY A 76 -15.89 -13.48 -4.17
CA GLY A 76 -16.20 -13.37 -5.60
C GLY A 76 -15.62 -14.53 -6.38
N GLU A 77 -16.10 -14.69 -7.60
CA GLU A 77 -15.55 -15.66 -8.54
C GLU A 77 -14.30 -15.09 -9.22
N ASP A 78 -13.23 -15.88 -9.28
CA ASP A 78 -12.01 -15.58 -10.04
C ASP A 78 -11.42 -14.18 -9.78
N LEU A 79 -11.36 -13.80 -8.49
CA LEU A 79 -10.91 -12.48 -8.03
C LEU A 79 -9.56 -12.06 -8.64
N ALA A 80 -8.63 -13.01 -8.81
CA ALA A 80 -7.31 -12.76 -9.38
C ALA A 80 -7.36 -12.22 -10.83
N ARG A 81 -8.38 -12.60 -11.61
CA ARG A 81 -8.53 -12.16 -13.00
C ARG A 81 -9.51 -10.99 -13.15
N ARG A 82 -10.49 -10.88 -12.25
CA ARG A 82 -11.64 -9.98 -12.42
C ARG A 82 -11.77 -8.92 -11.34
N SER A 83 -10.81 -8.81 -10.43
CA SER A 83 -10.87 -7.84 -9.34
C SER A 83 -9.52 -7.30 -8.94
N VAL A 84 -9.54 -6.09 -8.38
CA VAL A 84 -8.38 -5.39 -7.84
C VAL A 84 -8.78 -4.73 -6.53
N LEU A 85 -7.97 -4.92 -5.49
CA LEU A 85 -8.10 -4.19 -4.24
C LEU A 85 -7.19 -2.95 -4.31
N VAL A 86 -7.74 -1.78 -4.01
CA VAL A 86 -6.97 -0.55 -3.82
C VAL A 86 -7.00 -0.21 -2.34
N VAL A 87 -5.81 -0.06 -1.77
CA VAL A 87 -5.60 0.33 -0.37
C VAL A 87 -5.10 1.76 -0.37
N ARG A 88 -5.76 2.65 0.37
CA ARG A 88 -5.45 4.08 0.43
C ARG A 88 -5.22 4.51 1.86
N TRP A 89 -4.19 5.29 2.13
CA TRP A 89 -3.84 5.80 3.46
C TRP A 89 -3.11 7.14 3.37
N PHE A 90 -2.93 7.78 4.53
CA PHE A 90 -2.08 8.94 4.72
C PHE A 90 -0.93 8.63 5.66
N ARG A 91 0.23 9.25 5.41
CA ARG A 91 1.33 9.32 6.38
C ARG A 91 0.99 10.33 7.48
N PRO A 92 1.68 10.30 8.64
CA PRO A 92 1.53 11.35 9.67
C PRO A 92 1.85 12.76 9.16
N THR A 93 2.71 12.86 8.14
CA THR A 93 3.09 14.09 7.46
C THR A 93 2.00 14.61 6.50
N GLY A 94 0.94 13.82 6.24
CA GLY A 94 -0.26 14.23 5.52
C GLY A 94 -0.30 13.83 4.06
N GLU A 95 0.81 13.31 3.49
CA GLU A 95 0.82 12.83 2.11
C GLU A 95 -0.01 11.57 1.95
N GLU A 96 -0.75 11.51 0.85
CA GLU A 96 -1.63 10.41 0.50
C GLU A 96 -0.91 9.38 -0.38
N TYR A 97 -1.15 8.10 -0.10
CA TYR A 97 -0.65 7.00 -0.91
C TYR A 97 -1.75 6.00 -1.22
N LEU A 98 -1.64 5.41 -2.40
CA LEU A 98 -2.48 4.33 -2.87
C LEU A 98 -1.61 3.16 -3.31
N TRP A 99 -2.03 1.96 -2.91
CA TRP A 99 -1.41 0.72 -3.35
C TRP A 99 -2.43 -0.21 -3.98
N ARG A 100 -2.10 -0.66 -5.19
CA ARG A 100 -2.85 -1.68 -5.90
C ARG A 100 -2.41 -3.07 -5.44
N VAL A 101 -3.37 -3.85 -4.96
CA VAL A 101 -3.19 -5.25 -4.55
C VAL A 101 -3.92 -6.17 -5.53
N SER A 102 -3.18 -7.13 -6.07
CA SER A 102 -3.74 -8.27 -6.81
C SER A 102 -4.03 -9.44 -5.85
N PHE A 103 -5.05 -10.22 -6.18
CA PHE A 103 -5.47 -11.40 -5.42
C PHE A 103 -4.60 -12.62 -5.74
#